data_AF-A0A7X2LSA6-F1
#
_entry.id   AF-A0A7X2LSA6-F1
#
_cell.length_a   1.000
_cell.length_b   1.000
_cell.length_c   1.000
_cell.angle_alpha   90.00
_cell.angle_beta   90.00
_cell.angle_gamma   90.00
#
_symmetry.space_group_name_H-M   'P 1'
#
loop_
_entity.id
_entity.type
_entity.pdbx_description
1 polymer ?
#
loop_
_entity_poly.entity_id
_entity_poly.type
_entity_poly.pdbx_seq_one_letter_code
_entity_poly.pdbx_strand_id
1 'polypeptide(L)'
;MQTYIFVHFTSLDIEDAMLKTWMAGAMMVASVGAHAEQKAFDIVYKGFYALHADEFQPDASLTVSIVVDDLDGNGAYSKDELWELTASNIHYTNGACNYLSCIDYFNWTPGQLPNYSARFQRQDLFNYTLTGIVTGVAYREFYSDGGGFSSSQTWEWTPATQTSIIPTSPVPEPSGYAMLGVGLAALAALGRRRHGVSA
;
A
#
# COMPACT_ATOMS: atom_id res chain seq x y z
N MET A 1 29.99 70.15 -50.83
CA MET A 1 28.94 70.31 -49.79
C MET A 1 28.34 68.91 -49.60
N GLN A 2 28.92 68.07 -48.71
CA GLN A 2 28.42 67.76 -47.34
C GLN A 2 26.99 67.15 -47.42
N THR A 3 26.68 65.94 -46.94
CA THR A 3 26.98 65.35 -45.63
C THR A 3 26.70 63.83 -45.64
N TYR A 4 27.54 63.02 -44.97
CA TYR A 4 27.29 61.61 -44.64
C TYR A 4 26.45 61.51 -43.35
N ILE A 5 25.42 60.66 -43.32
CA ILE A 5 24.76 60.23 -42.07
C ILE A 5 24.95 58.72 -41.94
N PHE A 6 25.79 58.33 -40.97
CA PHE A 6 25.96 56.96 -40.49
C PHE A 6 24.94 56.76 -39.37
N VAL A 7 23.95 55.89 -39.56
CA VAL A 7 23.06 55.47 -38.46
C VAL A 7 23.63 54.19 -37.87
N HIS A 8 24.10 54.31 -36.63
CA HIS A 8 24.57 53.21 -35.80
C HIS A 8 23.34 52.43 -35.30
N PHE A 9 23.16 51.19 -35.76
CA PHE A 9 22.23 50.25 -35.13
C PHE A 9 23.04 49.39 -34.16
N THR A 10 22.87 49.64 -32.86
CA THR A 10 23.51 48.88 -31.77
C THR A 10 22.81 47.54 -31.58
N SER A 11 23.61 46.48 -31.48
CA SER A 11 23.21 45.05 -31.41
C SER A 11 22.66 44.62 -30.04
N LEU A 12 21.84 45.44 -29.39
CA LEU A 12 21.46 45.24 -27.97
C LEU A 12 20.05 44.66 -27.75
N ASP A 13 19.22 44.51 -28.78
CA ASP A 13 17.80 44.16 -28.58
C ASP A 13 17.47 42.65 -28.72
N ILE A 14 18.44 41.78 -29.02
CA ILE A 14 18.18 40.34 -29.26
C ILE A 14 18.40 39.48 -28.00
N GLU A 15 19.24 39.90 -27.06
CA GLU A 15 19.58 39.07 -25.90
C GLU A 15 18.49 39.05 -24.81
N ASP A 16 17.71 40.12 -24.68
CA ASP A 16 16.68 40.25 -23.64
C ASP A 16 15.41 39.42 -23.92
N ALA A 17 15.12 39.13 -25.19
CA ALA A 17 13.95 38.33 -25.57
C ALA A 17 14.16 36.82 -25.32
N MET A 18 15.38 36.31 -25.50
CA MET A 18 15.68 34.91 -25.22
C MET A 18 15.73 34.64 -23.71
N LEU A 19 16.34 35.53 -22.91
CA LEU A 19 16.49 35.33 -21.47
C LEU A 19 15.13 35.26 -20.74
N LYS A 20 14.12 35.97 -21.24
CA LYS A 20 12.76 35.97 -20.67
C LYS A 20 11.96 34.72 -21.03
N THR A 21 12.32 34.03 -22.11
CA THR A 21 11.67 32.78 -22.56
C THR A 21 12.16 31.57 -21.75
N TRP A 22 13.37 31.63 -21.19
CA TRP A 22 13.92 30.55 -20.36
C TRP A 22 13.43 30.52 -18.90
N MET A 23 12.78 31.59 -18.41
CA MET A 23 12.29 31.65 -17.02
C MET A 23 10.89 31.05 -16.81
N ALA A 24 10.16 30.68 -17.86
CA ALA A 24 8.83 30.06 -17.73
C ALA A 24 8.85 28.52 -17.61
N GLY A 25 10.00 27.87 -17.80
CA GLY A 25 10.08 26.41 -17.92
C GLY A 25 10.35 25.61 -16.63
N ALA A 26 10.68 26.25 -15.51
CA ALA A 26 11.26 25.56 -14.35
C ALA A 26 10.33 25.36 -13.14
N MET A 27 9.03 25.62 -13.27
CA MET A 27 8.09 25.64 -12.13
C MET A 27 7.03 24.51 -12.16
N MET A 28 7.34 23.37 -12.81
CA MET A 28 6.45 22.20 -12.91
C MET A 28 7.06 20.88 -12.38
N VAL A 29 7.81 20.87 -11.27
CA VAL A 29 8.30 19.59 -10.67
C VAL A 29 8.19 19.53 -9.14
N ALA A 30 7.27 20.27 -8.52
CA ALA A 30 7.08 20.19 -7.06
C ALA A 30 5.65 19.82 -6.68
N SER A 31 5.10 18.82 -7.35
CA SER A 31 4.04 18.00 -6.80
C SER A 31 4.59 16.58 -6.69
N VAL A 32 5.56 16.39 -5.78
CA VAL A 32 5.75 15.08 -5.18
C VAL A 32 4.49 14.88 -4.38
N GLY A 33 3.48 14.30 -5.00
CA GLY A 33 2.30 13.87 -4.28
C GLY A 33 2.82 13.01 -3.14
N ALA A 34 2.41 13.34 -1.92
CA ALA A 34 2.18 12.29 -0.95
C ALA A 34 1.06 11.42 -1.55
N HIS A 35 1.41 10.61 -2.55
CA HIS A 35 0.59 9.48 -2.90
C HIS A 35 0.64 8.63 -1.65
N ALA A 36 -0.51 8.46 -0.99
CA ALA A 36 -0.67 7.41 -0.01
C ALA A 36 -0.23 6.12 -0.71
N GLU A 37 0.95 5.64 -0.33
CA GLU A 37 1.59 4.49 -0.95
C GLU A 37 0.91 3.26 -0.37
N GLN A 38 0.47 2.34 -1.24
CA GLN A 38 -0.08 1.08 -0.79
C GLN A 38 0.95 0.36 0.09
N LYS A 39 0.53 -0.01 1.30
CA LYS A 39 1.35 -0.75 2.25
C LYS A 39 0.90 -2.20 2.25
N ALA A 40 1.87 -3.08 2.09
CA ALA A 40 1.66 -4.52 2.15
C ALA A 40 2.18 -5.07 3.47
N PHE A 41 1.42 -5.99 4.06
CA PHE A 41 1.77 -6.67 5.31
C PHE A 41 1.43 -8.16 5.24
N ASP A 42 2.28 -8.99 5.83
CA ASP A 42 1.96 -10.36 6.18
C ASP A 42 1.63 -10.45 7.66
N ILE A 43 0.47 -11.01 7.97
CA ILE A 43 0.02 -11.29 9.33
C ILE A 43 0.08 -12.80 9.52
N VAL A 44 0.92 -13.25 10.45
CA VAL A 44 1.11 -14.67 10.75
C VAL A 44 0.51 -14.95 12.12
N TYR A 45 -0.49 -15.81 12.17
CA TYR A 45 -1.04 -16.38 13.39
C TYR A 45 -0.42 -17.77 13.60
N LYS A 46 0.06 -18.05 14.81
CA LYS A 46 0.65 -19.35 15.16
C LYS A 46 0.09 -19.86 16.49
N GLY A 47 -0.26 -21.15 16.52
CA GLY A 47 -0.87 -21.81 17.67
C GLY A 47 -2.39 -21.66 17.66
N PHE A 48 -3.11 -22.77 17.53
CA PHE A 48 -4.57 -22.79 17.50
C PHE A 48 -5.12 -23.98 18.28
N TYR A 49 -6.33 -23.86 18.79
CA TYR A 49 -7.06 -25.01 19.31
C TYR A 49 -7.83 -25.70 18.18
N ALA A 50 -7.49 -26.96 17.90
CA ALA A 50 -8.08 -27.73 16.81
C ALA A 50 -9.29 -28.51 17.33
N LEU A 51 -10.52 -28.05 17.02
CA LEU A 51 -11.75 -28.67 17.55
C LEU A 51 -11.91 -30.15 17.17
N HIS A 52 -11.38 -30.55 16.02
CA HIS A 52 -11.47 -31.93 15.53
C HIS A 52 -10.56 -32.91 16.29
N ALA A 53 -9.47 -32.39 16.89
CA ALA A 53 -8.49 -33.17 17.65
C ALA A 53 -8.60 -32.92 19.16
N ASP A 54 -9.46 -31.99 19.58
CA ASP A 54 -9.67 -31.59 20.98
C ASP A 54 -8.39 -31.11 21.68
N GLU A 55 -7.44 -30.56 20.91
CA GLU A 55 -6.09 -30.24 21.39
C GLU A 55 -5.58 -28.89 20.88
N PHE A 56 -4.69 -28.27 21.66
CA PHE A 56 -3.95 -27.09 21.22
C PHE A 56 -2.74 -27.52 20.38
N GLN A 57 -2.68 -27.02 19.14
CA GLN A 57 -1.60 -27.29 18.21
C GLN A 57 -0.71 -26.04 18.08
N PRO A 58 0.47 -26.01 18.75
CA PRO A 58 1.35 -24.83 18.76
C PRO A 58 1.99 -24.56 17.39
N ASP A 59 2.05 -25.58 16.52
CA ASP A 59 2.66 -25.47 15.19
C ASP A 59 1.66 -25.15 14.08
N ALA A 60 0.36 -25.20 14.36
CA ALA A 60 -0.65 -24.74 13.41
C ALA A 60 -0.45 -23.24 13.10
N SER A 61 -0.50 -22.88 11.82
CA SER A 61 -0.27 -21.50 11.39
C SER A 61 -1.24 -21.07 10.30
N LEU A 62 -1.57 -19.78 10.30
CA LEU A 62 -2.37 -19.12 9.28
C LEU A 62 -1.66 -17.83 8.89
N THR A 63 -1.30 -17.71 7.62
CA THR A 63 -0.74 -16.48 7.05
C THR A 63 -1.82 -15.74 6.28
N VAL A 64 -1.93 -14.44 6.54
CA VAL A 64 -2.85 -13.53 5.88
C VAL A 64 -2.06 -12.36 5.33
N SER A 65 -2.01 -12.24 4.00
CA SER A 65 -1.37 -11.10 3.35
C SER A 65 -2.43 -10.04 3.07
N ILE A 66 -2.14 -8.79 3.40
CA ILE A 66 -3.01 -7.65 3.15
C ILE A 66 -2.26 -6.55 2.41
N VAL A 67 -2.99 -5.82 1.57
CA VAL A 67 -2.55 -4.56 0.99
C VAL A 67 -3.58 -3.51 1.36
N VAL A 68 -3.12 -2.40 1.95
CA VAL A 68 -3.96 -1.31 2.44
C VAL A 68 -3.47 0.03 1.91
N ASP A 69 -4.38 0.97 1.74
CA ASP A 69 -4.13 2.34 1.33
C ASP A 69 -4.81 3.30 2.31
N ASP A 70 -4.04 4.14 3.01
CA ASP A 70 -4.55 5.08 4.02
C ASP A 70 -5.12 6.31 3.30
N LEU A 71 -6.38 6.20 2.86
CA LEU A 71 -7.02 7.19 2.00
C LEU A 71 -7.36 8.48 2.76
N ASP A 72 -7.64 8.37 4.06
CA ASP A 72 -8.00 9.51 4.90
C ASP A 72 -6.84 10.04 5.78
N GLY A 73 -5.72 9.33 5.84
CA GLY A 73 -4.51 9.73 6.55
C GLY A 73 -4.63 9.62 8.07
N ASN A 74 -5.57 8.83 8.60
CA ASN A 74 -5.81 8.70 10.03
C ASN A 74 -4.88 7.68 10.72
N GLY A 75 -4.11 6.92 9.93
CA GLY A 75 -3.16 5.92 10.43
C GLY A 75 -3.80 4.60 10.91
N ALA A 76 -5.10 4.42 10.67
CA ALA A 76 -5.86 3.18 10.79
C ALA A 76 -6.42 2.81 9.41
N TYR A 77 -6.75 1.55 9.23
CA TYR A 77 -7.23 1.01 7.96
C TYR A 77 -8.62 0.43 8.16
N SER A 78 -9.58 1.01 7.46
CA SER A 78 -10.95 0.54 7.35
C SER A 78 -11.11 -0.44 6.18
N LYS A 79 -12.31 -1.00 6.04
CA LYS A 79 -12.64 -1.90 4.92
C LYS A 79 -12.48 -1.23 3.56
N ASP A 80 -12.81 0.05 3.43
CA ASP A 80 -12.73 0.78 2.17
C ASP A 80 -11.28 1.09 1.77
N GLU A 81 -10.35 0.98 2.73
CA GLU A 81 -8.91 1.16 2.57
C GLU A 81 -8.17 -0.18 2.38
N LEU A 82 -8.89 -1.30 2.49
CA LEU A 82 -8.36 -2.62 2.18
C LEU A 82 -8.40 -2.85 0.67
N TRP A 83 -7.24 -2.94 0.05
CA TRP A 83 -7.11 -3.20 -1.38
C TRP A 83 -7.08 -4.70 -1.68
N GLU A 84 -6.29 -5.46 -0.91
CA GLU A 84 -6.18 -6.91 -1.07
C GLU A 84 -6.16 -7.61 0.29
N LEU A 85 -6.75 -8.79 0.34
CA LEU A 85 -6.58 -9.75 1.44
C LEU A 85 -6.56 -11.17 0.87
N THR A 86 -5.49 -11.89 1.16
CA THR A 86 -5.35 -13.30 0.78
C THR A 86 -5.03 -14.18 1.98
N ALA A 87 -5.82 -15.23 2.17
CA ALA A 87 -5.65 -16.21 3.25
C ALA A 87 -6.30 -17.55 2.88
N SER A 88 -5.54 -18.65 2.88
CA SER A 88 -6.04 -19.95 2.37
C SER A 88 -6.69 -19.78 0.98
N ASN A 89 -7.96 -20.16 0.81
CA ASN A 89 -8.73 -20.02 -0.44
C ASN A 89 -9.39 -18.64 -0.62
N ILE A 90 -9.21 -17.72 0.33
CA ILE A 90 -9.81 -16.39 0.28
C ILE A 90 -8.92 -15.48 -0.56
N HIS A 91 -9.50 -14.90 -1.61
CA HIS A 91 -8.86 -13.90 -2.45
C HIS A 91 -9.78 -12.69 -2.60
N TYR A 92 -9.53 -11.65 -1.82
CA TYR A 92 -10.14 -10.34 -1.97
C TYR A 92 -9.14 -9.44 -2.70
N THR A 93 -9.52 -8.89 -3.84
CA THR A 93 -8.62 -8.10 -4.69
C THR A 93 -9.33 -6.87 -5.24
N ASN A 94 -8.55 -5.81 -5.50
CA ASN A 94 -9.05 -4.53 -6.00
C ASN A 94 -10.17 -3.91 -5.14
N GLY A 95 -10.10 -4.08 -3.83
CA GLY A 95 -11.07 -3.51 -2.89
C GLY A 95 -12.50 -3.99 -3.08
N ALA A 96 -12.71 -5.16 -3.70
CA ALA A 96 -14.05 -5.66 -4.01
C ALA A 96 -14.19 -7.16 -3.76
N CYS A 97 -15.40 -7.55 -3.34
CA CYS A 97 -15.78 -8.95 -3.27
C CYS A 97 -15.92 -9.54 -4.69
N ASN A 98 -15.56 -10.81 -4.83
CA ASN A 98 -15.87 -11.59 -6.03
C ASN A 98 -16.96 -12.63 -5.71
N TYR A 99 -17.29 -13.47 -6.68
CA TYR A 99 -18.37 -14.46 -6.53
C TYR A 99 -18.05 -15.60 -5.56
N LEU A 100 -16.76 -15.81 -5.24
CA LEU A 100 -16.29 -16.82 -4.30
C LEU A 100 -15.91 -16.22 -2.94
N SER A 101 -15.17 -15.11 -2.95
CA SER A 101 -14.55 -14.50 -1.78
C SER A 101 -15.11 -13.12 -1.46
N CYS A 102 -15.28 -12.84 -0.17
CA CYS A 102 -15.71 -11.53 0.30
C CYS A 102 -15.18 -11.23 1.70
N ILE A 103 -15.04 -9.94 2.00
CA ILE A 103 -14.77 -9.41 3.32
C ILE A 103 -16.07 -8.82 3.86
N ASP A 104 -16.51 -9.28 5.03
CA ASP A 104 -17.72 -8.79 5.66
C ASP A 104 -17.41 -7.46 6.38
N TYR A 105 -16.36 -7.44 7.19
CA TYR A 105 -15.80 -6.25 7.84
C TYR A 105 -14.28 -6.33 7.95
N PHE A 106 -13.63 -5.17 8.04
CA PHE A 106 -12.20 -5.04 8.29
C PHE A 106 -11.93 -3.73 9.03
N ASN A 107 -11.11 -3.80 10.08
CA ASN A 107 -10.59 -2.65 10.81
C ASN A 107 -9.24 -3.01 11.41
N TRP A 108 -8.23 -2.16 11.22
CA TRP A 108 -6.92 -2.39 11.79
C TRP A 108 -6.17 -1.08 12.05
N THR A 109 -5.69 -0.90 13.27
CA THR A 109 -4.73 0.15 13.62
C THR A 109 -3.39 -0.50 13.95
N PRO A 110 -2.27 -0.06 13.34
CA PRO A 110 -0.95 -0.54 13.72
C PRO A 110 -0.70 -0.45 15.23
N GLY A 111 -0.15 -1.51 15.81
CA GLY A 111 0.00 -1.67 17.26
C GLY A 111 -1.18 -2.40 17.92
N GLN A 112 -2.28 -2.63 17.21
CA GLN A 112 -3.37 -3.52 17.61
C GLN A 112 -3.45 -4.73 16.67
N LEU A 113 -4.18 -5.76 17.11
CA LEU A 113 -4.49 -6.90 16.26
C LEU A 113 -5.56 -6.50 15.22
N PRO A 114 -5.39 -6.86 13.94
CA PRO A 114 -6.42 -6.68 12.93
C PRO A 114 -7.71 -7.39 13.34
N ASN A 115 -8.85 -6.74 13.11
CA ASN A 115 -10.17 -7.32 13.33
C ASN A 115 -10.93 -7.35 12.01
N TYR A 116 -11.18 -8.56 11.50
CA TYR A 116 -11.85 -8.74 10.22
C TYR A 116 -12.65 -10.04 10.16
N SER A 117 -13.55 -10.11 9.19
CA SER A 117 -14.17 -11.36 8.79
C SER A 117 -14.12 -11.51 7.29
N ALA A 118 -13.69 -12.69 6.87
CA ALA A 118 -13.45 -13.04 5.49
C ALA A 118 -14.01 -14.42 5.20
N ARG A 119 -14.59 -14.59 4.02
CA ARG A 119 -15.20 -15.86 3.61
C ARG A 119 -14.89 -16.18 2.16
N PHE A 120 -14.71 -17.46 1.90
CA PHE A 120 -14.71 -18.07 0.58
C PHE A 120 -15.79 -19.16 0.56
N GLN A 121 -16.57 -19.20 -0.51
CA GLN A 121 -17.51 -20.28 -0.76
C GLN A 121 -17.49 -20.64 -2.24
N ARG A 122 -17.46 -21.93 -2.53
CA ARG A 122 -17.60 -22.47 -3.87
C ARG A 122 -18.56 -23.64 -3.83
N GLN A 123 -19.56 -23.59 -4.71
CA GLN A 123 -20.48 -24.70 -4.91
C GLN A 123 -20.51 -25.04 -6.39
N ASP A 124 -20.34 -26.31 -6.70
CA ASP A 124 -20.61 -26.87 -8.03
C ASP A 124 -21.65 -27.99 -7.92
N LEU A 125 -21.89 -28.71 -9.02
CA LEU A 125 -22.90 -29.78 -9.09
C LEU A 125 -22.68 -30.90 -8.06
N PHE A 126 -21.43 -31.14 -7.67
CA PHE A 126 -21.07 -32.26 -6.82
C PHE A 126 -20.29 -31.83 -5.58
N ASN A 127 -19.65 -30.68 -5.56
CA ASN A 127 -18.75 -30.29 -4.48
C ASN A 127 -19.18 -28.97 -3.84
N TYR A 128 -18.93 -28.87 -2.55
CA TYR A 128 -19.09 -27.64 -1.79
C TYR A 128 -17.84 -27.42 -0.95
N THR A 129 -17.28 -26.21 -1.04
CA THR A 129 -16.12 -25.78 -0.26
C THR A 129 -16.47 -24.46 0.42
N LEU A 130 -16.14 -24.36 1.70
CA LEU A 130 -16.26 -23.15 2.47
C LEU A 130 -14.98 -22.92 3.28
N THR A 131 -14.48 -21.70 3.24
CA THR A 131 -13.43 -21.23 4.14
C THR A 131 -13.93 -19.96 4.82
N GLY A 132 -13.82 -19.86 6.13
CA GLY A 132 -14.26 -18.70 6.89
C GLY A 132 -13.21 -18.32 7.93
N ILE A 133 -12.93 -17.04 8.04
CA ILE A 133 -12.06 -16.47 9.07
C ILE A 133 -12.84 -15.39 9.80
N VAL A 134 -12.86 -15.48 11.12
CA VAL A 134 -13.30 -14.41 12.02
C VAL A 134 -12.18 -14.24 13.03
N THR A 135 -11.44 -13.13 12.94
CA THR A 135 -10.24 -12.92 13.75
C THR A 135 -10.57 -12.96 15.24
N GLY A 136 -9.75 -13.65 16.03
CA GLY A 136 -9.99 -13.81 17.47
C GLY A 136 -11.10 -14.79 17.83
N VAL A 137 -11.78 -15.39 16.85
CA VAL A 137 -12.82 -16.41 17.07
C VAL A 137 -12.39 -17.74 16.46
N ALA A 138 -12.50 -17.89 15.14
CA ALA A 138 -12.26 -19.18 14.50
C ALA A 138 -11.91 -19.05 13.01
N TYR A 139 -11.10 -19.98 12.54
CA TYR A 139 -10.77 -20.24 11.15
C TYR A 139 -11.36 -21.61 10.84
N ARG A 140 -12.16 -21.67 9.78
CA ARG A 140 -12.97 -22.84 9.44
C ARG A 140 -12.73 -23.21 8.00
N GLU A 141 -12.59 -24.50 7.77
CA GLU A 141 -12.58 -25.10 6.45
C GLU A 141 -13.58 -26.24 6.42
N PHE A 142 -14.42 -26.24 5.40
CA PHE A 142 -15.40 -27.28 5.15
C PHE A 142 -15.33 -27.70 3.69
N TYR A 143 -15.40 -29.00 3.47
CA TYR A 143 -15.48 -29.59 2.15
C TYR A 143 -16.50 -30.73 2.17
N SER A 144 -17.33 -30.85 1.13
CA SER A 144 -18.16 -32.02 0.89
C SER A 144 -18.27 -32.34 -0.59
N ASP A 145 -18.49 -33.61 -0.92
CA ASP A 145 -18.74 -34.08 -2.28
C ASP A 145 -20.08 -34.83 -2.45
N GLY A 146 -20.45 -35.09 -3.70
CA GLY A 146 -21.69 -35.78 -4.08
C GLY A 146 -21.65 -37.28 -3.85
N GLY A 147 -20.48 -37.82 -3.47
CA GLY A 147 -20.30 -39.20 -3.04
C GLY A 147 -20.59 -39.41 -1.55
N GLY A 148 -20.90 -38.34 -0.81
CA GLY A 148 -21.21 -38.38 0.62
C GLY A 148 -20.00 -38.19 1.53
N PHE A 149 -18.82 -37.88 0.98
CA PHE A 149 -17.68 -37.49 1.80
C PHE A 149 -17.86 -36.04 2.28
N SER A 150 -17.55 -35.80 3.55
CA SER A 150 -17.46 -34.46 4.12
C SER A 150 -16.33 -34.36 5.11
N SER A 151 -15.62 -33.24 5.11
CA SER A 151 -14.57 -32.89 6.06
C SER A 151 -14.83 -31.49 6.61
N SER A 152 -14.63 -31.32 7.91
CA SER A 152 -14.76 -30.04 8.60
C SER A 152 -13.59 -29.88 9.55
N GLN A 153 -12.83 -28.82 9.38
CA GLN A 153 -11.75 -28.43 10.27
C GLN A 153 -12.06 -27.05 10.83
N THR A 154 -11.90 -26.89 12.13
CA THR A 154 -12.07 -25.62 12.82
C THR A 154 -10.93 -25.43 13.79
N TRP A 155 -10.27 -24.28 13.65
CA TRP A 155 -9.17 -23.84 14.47
C TRP A 155 -9.61 -22.58 15.19
N GLU A 156 -9.62 -22.63 16.51
CA GLU A 156 -10.03 -21.49 17.34
C GLU A 156 -8.81 -20.71 17.81
N TRP A 157 -8.94 -19.39 17.76
CA TRP A 157 -7.98 -18.51 18.42
C TRP A 157 -8.09 -18.72 19.92
N THR A 158 -6.94 -18.76 20.58
CA THR A 158 -6.85 -18.85 22.03
C THR A 158 -5.97 -17.71 22.56
N PRO A 159 -5.96 -17.44 23.88
CA PRO A 159 -4.99 -16.53 24.47
C PRO A 159 -3.53 -16.94 24.24
N ALA A 160 -3.25 -18.19 23.88
CA ALA A 160 -1.91 -18.68 23.55
C ALA A 160 -1.54 -18.49 22.06
N THR A 161 -2.48 -18.08 21.21
CA THR A 161 -2.23 -17.80 19.79
C THR A 161 -1.32 -16.58 19.65
N GLN A 162 -0.17 -16.78 19.02
CA GLN A 162 0.82 -15.73 18.77
C GLN A 162 0.51 -15.07 17.43
N THR A 163 0.67 -13.75 17.36
CA THR A 163 0.49 -12.99 16.12
C THR A 163 1.73 -12.16 15.82
N SER A 164 2.21 -12.24 14.58
CA SER A 164 3.31 -11.44 14.06
C SER A 164 2.83 -10.67 12.83
N ILE A 165 3.14 -9.37 12.76
CA ILE A 165 2.80 -8.53 11.61
C ILE A 165 4.11 -8.04 10.99
N ILE A 166 4.30 -8.34 9.70
CA ILE A 166 5.55 -8.13 8.97
C ILE A 166 5.26 -7.21 7.78
N PRO A 167 5.83 -6.00 7.73
CA PRO A 167 5.73 -5.14 6.55
C PRO A 167 6.46 -5.79 5.36
N THR A 168 5.81 -5.84 4.20
CA THR A 168 6.39 -6.42 2.96
C THR A 168 6.59 -5.38 1.85
N SER A 169 6.00 -4.19 1.98
CA SER A 169 6.30 -3.06 1.08
C SER A 169 7.66 -2.43 1.43
N PRO A 170 8.48 -2.03 0.44
CA PRO A 170 9.76 -1.38 0.70
C PRO A 170 9.53 0.02 1.27
N VAL A 171 9.67 0.15 2.60
CA VAL A 171 9.64 1.46 3.28
C VAL A 171 10.81 2.29 2.74
N PRO A 172 10.57 3.48 2.14
CA PRO A 172 11.66 4.37 1.77
C PRO A 172 12.46 4.69 3.02
N GLU A 173 13.73 4.30 3.03
CA GLU A 173 14.59 4.60 4.17
C GLU A 173 14.61 6.11 4.43
N PRO A 174 14.70 6.58 5.69
CA PRO A 174 14.86 8.00 6.00
C PRO A 174 16.00 8.67 5.21
N SER A 175 17.00 7.88 4.80
CA SER A 175 18.11 8.29 3.93
C SER A 175 17.64 8.79 2.56
N GLY A 176 16.56 8.23 1.98
CA GLY A 176 16.01 8.68 0.71
C GLY A 176 15.50 10.12 0.76
N TYR A 177 14.79 10.48 1.84
CA TYR A 177 14.37 11.86 2.09
C TYR A 177 15.55 12.78 2.39
N ALA A 178 16.56 12.28 3.12
CA ALA A 178 17.77 13.05 3.38
C ALA A 178 18.53 13.36 2.07
N MET A 179 18.66 12.41 1.16
CA MET A 179 19.32 12.58 -0.14
C MET A 179 18.53 13.52 -1.05
N LEU A 180 17.19 13.46 -1.02
CA LEU A 180 16.33 14.44 -1.70
C LEU A 180 16.52 15.85 -1.13
N GLY A 181 16.53 15.98 0.20
CA GLY A 181 16.76 17.25 0.89
C GLY A 181 18.14 17.85 0.57
N VAL A 182 19.19 17.01 0.55
CA VAL A 182 20.55 17.43 0.17
C VAL A 182 20.60 17.87 -1.30
N GLY A 183 19.94 17.14 -2.20
CA GLY A 183 19.84 17.51 -3.61
C GLY A 183 19.17 18.88 -3.80
N LEU A 184 18.04 19.12 -3.12
CA LEU A 184 17.34 20.41 -3.15
C LEU A 184 18.18 21.54 -2.56
N ALA A 185 18.87 21.32 -1.45
CA ALA A 185 19.75 22.31 -0.84
C ALA A 185 20.93 22.69 -1.76
N ALA A 186 21.53 21.71 -2.45
CA ALA A 186 22.60 21.93 -3.41
C ALA A 186 22.11 22.77 -4.61
N LEU A 187 20.93 22.47 -5.15
CA LEU A 187 20.32 23.24 -6.25
C LEU A 187 20.01 24.68 -5.83
N ALA A 188 19.48 24.90 -4.63
CA ALA A 188 19.22 26.24 -4.09
C ALA A 188 20.52 27.06 -3.90
N ALA A 189 21.60 26.42 -3.43
CA ALA A 189 22.90 27.06 -3.28
C ALA A 189 23.52 27.47 -4.63
N LEU A 190 23.39 26.63 -5.66
CA LEU A 190 23.84 26.93 -7.02
C LEU A 190 23.00 28.04 -7.67
N GLY A 191 21.69 28.10 -7.41
CA GLY A 191 20.81 29.17 -7.86
C GLY A 191 21.17 30.54 -7.28
N ARG A 192 21.50 30.62 -5.98
CA ARG A 192 21.95 31.88 -5.34
C ARG A 192 23.26 32.40 -5.91
N ARG A 193 24.19 31.51 -6.28
CA ARG A 193 25.47 31.90 -6.89
C ARG A 193 25.32 32.56 -8.26
N ARG A 194 24.25 32.24 -9.00
CA ARG A 194 23.98 32.83 -10.31
C ARG A 194 23.31 34.20 -10.25
N HIS A 195 22.71 34.57 -9.11
CA HIS A 195 22.15 35.90 -8.86
C HIS A 195 23.08 36.84 -8.08
N GLY A 196 24.24 36.36 -7.62
CA GLY A 196 25.23 37.15 -6.87
C GLY A 196 26.34 37.78 -7.71
N VAL A 197 26.23 37.79 -9.04
CA VAL A 197 27.16 38.51 -9.94
C VAL A 197 26.40 39.63 -10.64
N SER A 198 26.13 40.70 -9.90
CA SER A 198 25.97 42.05 -10.43
C SER A 198 26.17 43.02 -9.27
N ALA A 199 27.19 43.87 -9.44
CA ALA A 199 27.72 44.93 -8.57
C ALA A 199 28.61 44.48 -7.39
#